data_AF-A0A1E5G519-F1
#
_entry.id   AF-A0A1E5G519-F1
#
_cell.length_a   1.000
_cell.length_b   1.000
_cell.length_c   1.000
_cell.angle_alpha   90.00
_cell.angle_beta   90.00
_cell.angle_gamma   90.00
#
_symmetry.space_group_name_H-M   'P 1'
#
loop_
_entity.id
_entity.type
_entity.pdbx_description
1 polymer ?
#
loop_
_entity_poly.entity_id
_entity_poly.type
_entity_poly.pdbx_seq_one_letter_code
_entity_poly.pdbx_strand_id
1 'polypeptide(L)'
;MAYIYSNGISSSVLDKSQGFYLAKLMKDYSYPGDEIIYSLDNECVRLYEIFQNKIFEDSSKYYQELKVLPIWVYTAGLDSDISVGKKEFERLINSIKKDSVYKHLYLADCQSLIGSVQENILSINWGLINFYIQLSNTEHIESTSDGVFWKKSMQTSLVFSILSNLIITIYSSFDLLTKTAIELESIHTEFKNYPNLKSSNKLYGNKKELNKIDFTGTVFDSSETIQFVINMRNELIHNSSWEQNPKIFFVIKDGKVQEKFILKPDFTEGNIDKYKNRKRFFSSDIKINLELPNIILDILNRIKKTICEFQRL
;
A
#
# COMPACT_ATOMS: atom_id res chain seq x y z
N MET A 1 -4.62 19.81 21.50
CA MET A 1 -4.21 18.55 20.83
C MET A 1 -5.41 17.63 20.82
N ALA A 2 -5.71 16.96 19.72
CA ALA A 2 -6.85 16.05 19.62
C ALA A 2 -6.34 14.64 19.34
N TYR A 3 -6.93 13.65 20.01
CA TYR A 3 -6.58 12.24 19.90
C TYR A 3 -7.77 11.46 19.35
N ILE A 4 -7.53 10.53 18.43
CA ILE A 4 -8.56 9.63 17.90
C ILE A 4 -8.13 8.20 18.20
N TYR A 5 -8.98 7.41 18.85
CA TYR A 5 -8.64 6.04 19.26
C TYR A 5 -9.18 4.99 18.29
N SER A 6 -8.69 3.75 18.44
CA SER A 6 -9.11 2.60 17.64
C SER A 6 -10.62 2.33 17.73
N ASN A 7 -11.27 2.68 18.84
CA ASN A 7 -12.71 2.58 19.06
C ASN A 7 -13.53 3.67 18.33
N GLY A 8 -12.90 4.53 17.52
CA GLY A 8 -13.56 5.58 16.74
C GLY A 8 -14.01 6.80 17.57
N ILE A 9 -13.55 6.95 18.80
CA ILE A 9 -13.85 8.11 19.66
C ILE A 9 -12.66 9.07 19.69
N SER A 10 -12.99 10.37 19.76
CA SER A 10 -12.02 11.45 19.88
C SER A 10 -11.98 12.02 21.30
N SER A 11 -10.79 12.44 21.77
CA SER A 11 -10.58 13.08 23.07
C SER A 11 -9.59 14.23 22.98
N SER A 12 -9.69 15.19 23.91
CA SER A 12 -8.68 16.23 24.12
C SER A 12 -7.54 15.78 25.04
N VAL A 13 -7.73 14.66 25.76
CA VAL A 13 -6.77 14.09 26.72
C VAL A 13 -6.29 12.74 26.20
N LEU A 14 -4.97 12.54 26.23
CA LEU A 14 -4.34 11.29 25.84
C LEU A 14 -4.57 10.19 26.88
N ASP A 15 -5.14 9.08 26.45
CA ASP A 15 -5.26 7.83 27.19
C ASP A 15 -4.42 6.76 26.49
N LYS A 16 -3.22 6.52 27.00
CA LYS A 16 -2.29 5.51 26.44
C LYS A 16 -2.78 4.08 26.65
N SER A 17 -3.74 3.83 27.54
CA SER A 17 -4.26 2.48 27.80
C SER A 17 -5.03 1.90 26.61
N GLN A 18 -5.48 2.74 25.69
CA GLN A 18 -6.17 2.33 24.45
C GLN A 18 -5.23 1.70 23.40
N GLY A 19 -3.92 1.72 23.62
CA GLY A 19 -2.92 1.16 22.71
C GLY A 19 -2.68 2.04 21.47
N PHE A 20 -3.58 1.97 20.49
CA PHE A 20 -3.50 2.77 19.28
C PHE A 20 -4.25 4.09 19.41
N TYR A 21 -3.62 5.18 18.97
CA TYR A 21 -4.23 6.50 18.84
C TYR A 21 -3.59 7.29 17.70
N LEU A 22 -4.38 8.11 17.01
CA LEU A 22 -3.87 9.20 16.19
C LEU A 22 -3.75 10.46 17.04
N ALA A 23 -2.58 11.10 17.02
CA ALA A 23 -2.36 12.40 17.63
C ALA A 23 -2.34 13.49 16.55
N LYS A 24 -3.24 14.47 16.65
CA LYS A 24 -3.26 15.63 15.75
C LYS A 24 -2.31 16.73 16.24
N LEU A 25 -1.25 16.98 15.47
CA LEU A 25 -0.25 18.02 15.69
C LEU A 25 -0.37 19.08 14.58
N MET A 26 -0.99 20.23 14.89
CA MET A 26 -1.28 21.27 13.90
C MET A 26 -2.07 20.74 12.69
N LYS A 27 -1.40 20.55 11.54
CA LYS A 27 -1.97 20.03 10.28
C LYS A 27 -1.64 18.56 10.02
N ASP A 28 -0.80 17.94 10.85
CA ASP A 28 -0.32 16.57 10.67
C ASP A 28 -0.88 15.61 11.72
N TYR A 29 -0.75 14.32 11.43
CA TYR A 29 -1.17 13.21 12.29
C TYR A 29 0.01 12.27 12.50
N SER A 30 0.18 11.79 13.72
CA SER A 30 1.16 10.76 14.09
C SER A 30 0.48 9.64 14.88
N TYR A 31 1.06 8.44 14.88
CA TYR A 31 0.56 7.30 15.64
C TYR A 31 1.69 6.36 16.09
N PRO A 32 1.50 5.58 17.17
CA PRO A 32 2.52 4.63 17.61
C PRO A 32 2.87 3.62 16.50
N GLY A 33 4.14 3.61 16.06
CA GLY A 33 4.62 2.75 14.96
C GLY A 33 4.75 3.44 13.61
N ASP A 34 4.42 4.73 13.49
CA ASP A 34 4.56 5.49 12.24
C ASP A 34 6.01 5.71 11.80
N GLU A 35 7.00 5.48 12.69
CA GLU A 35 8.42 5.57 12.36
C GLU A 35 8.85 4.59 11.26
N ILE A 36 8.08 3.52 11.05
CA ILE A 36 8.32 2.55 9.99
C ILE A 36 8.25 3.17 8.60
N ILE A 37 7.47 4.25 8.41
CA ILE A 37 7.32 4.93 7.12
C ILE A 37 8.65 5.55 6.69
N TYR A 38 9.34 6.23 7.61
CA TYR A 38 10.67 6.79 7.34
C TYR A 38 11.71 5.69 7.10
N SER A 39 11.61 4.58 7.85
CA SER A 39 12.53 3.47 7.63
C SER A 39 12.30 2.82 6.26
N LEU A 40 11.07 2.66 5.82
CA LEU A 40 10.73 2.12 4.51
C LEU A 40 11.25 3.00 3.38
N ASP A 41 11.08 4.32 3.51
CA ASP A 41 11.57 5.29 2.53
C ASP A 41 13.09 5.17 2.33
N ASN A 42 13.85 5.06 3.43
CA ASN A 42 15.29 4.84 3.37
C ASN A 42 15.67 3.52 2.68
N GLU A 43 14.93 2.43 2.91
CA GLU A 43 15.20 1.16 2.22
C GLU A 43 14.84 1.22 0.73
N CYS A 44 13.81 1.98 0.35
CA CYS A 44 13.50 2.27 -1.05
C CYS A 44 14.61 3.07 -1.73
N VAL A 45 15.14 4.13 -1.08
CA VAL A 45 16.28 4.92 -1.60
C VAL A 45 17.47 4.03 -1.94
N ARG A 46 17.82 3.09 -1.06
CA ARG A 46 18.89 2.11 -1.33
C ARG A 46 18.59 1.22 -2.53
N LEU A 47 17.31 0.88 -2.75
CA LEU A 47 16.92 0.06 -3.89
C LEU A 47 17.13 0.78 -5.24
N TYR A 48 16.99 2.11 -5.28
CA TYR A 48 17.34 2.91 -6.46
C TYR A 48 18.83 2.75 -6.81
N GLU A 49 19.70 2.81 -5.80
CA GLU A 49 21.14 2.65 -5.96
C GLU A 49 21.50 1.24 -6.45
N ILE A 50 20.78 0.21 -6.01
CA ILE A 50 21.01 -1.17 -6.43
C ILE A 50 20.72 -1.36 -7.92
N PHE A 51 19.61 -0.85 -8.44
CA PHE A 51 19.36 -0.90 -9.88
C PHE A 51 20.43 -0.12 -10.65
N GLN A 52 20.80 1.07 -10.17
CA GLN A 52 21.85 1.86 -10.81
C GLN A 52 23.15 1.07 -10.90
N ASN A 53 23.63 0.50 -9.79
CA ASN A 53 24.90 -0.23 -9.73
C ASN A 53 24.87 -1.55 -10.52
N LYS A 54 23.70 -2.19 -10.68
CA LYS A 54 23.58 -3.39 -11.51
C LYS A 54 23.51 -3.09 -13.01
N ILE A 55 23.02 -1.92 -13.41
CA ILE A 55 22.89 -1.51 -14.82
C ILE A 55 24.18 -0.80 -15.31
N PHE A 56 24.82 -0.04 -14.42
CA PHE A 56 26.03 0.73 -14.69
C PHE A 56 27.22 0.21 -13.87
N GLU A 57 28.23 -0.31 -14.56
CA GLU A 57 29.47 -0.81 -13.95
C GLU A 57 30.33 0.31 -13.33
N ASP A 58 30.23 1.53 -13.86
CA ASP A 58 30.97 2.71 -13.40
C ASP A 58 30.01 3.84 -13.02
N SER A 59 29.85 4.06 -11.71
CA SER A 59 29.01 5.14 -11.18
C SER A 59 29.50 6.53 -11.59
N SER A 60 30.81 6.73 -11.77
CA SER A 60 31.35 8.02 -12.21
C SER A 60 30.95 8.33 -13.64
N LYS A 61 31.02 7.32 -14.52
CA LYS A 61 30.57 7.43 -15.91
C LYS A 61 29.05 7.70 -15.98
N TYR A 62 28.26 7.01 -15.17
CA TYR A 62 26.82 7.27 -15.03
C TYR A 62 26.53 8.75 -14.73
N TYR A 63 27.18 9.33 -13.71
CA TYR A 63 26.96 10.74 -13.34
C TYR A 63 27.50 11.72 -14.38
N GLN A 64 28.51 11.36 -15.17
CA GLN A 64 28.98 12.18 -16.29
C GLN A 64 27.96 12.20 -17.44
N GLU A 65 27.41 11.03 -17.79
CA GLU A 65 26.37 10.90 -18.82
C GLU A 65 25.09 11.65 -18.39
N LEU A 66 24.68 11.54 -17.13
CA LEU A 66 23.50 12.21 -16.58
C LEU A 66 23.53 13.73 -16.75
N LYS A 67 24.71 14.37 -16.66
CA LYS A 67 24.85 15.84 -16.79
C LYS A 67 24.53 16.37 -18.19
N VAL A 68 24.65 15.53 -19.22
CA VAL A 68 24.46 15.92 -20.62
C VAL A 68 23.23 15.25 -21.25
N LEU A 69 22.55 14.38 -20.51
CA LEU A 69 21.36 13.69 -20.96
C LEU A 69 20.17 14.65 -21.04
N PRO A 70 19.41 14.64 -22.14
CA PRO A 70 18.15 15.36 -22.20
C PRO A 70 17.20 14.89 -21.09
N ILE A 71 16.56 15.84 -20.41
CA ILE A 71 15.68 15.54 -19.26
C ILE A 71 14.60 14.51 -19.57
N TRP A 72 14.08 14.51 -20.81
CA TRP A 72 13.02 13.60 -21.26
C TRP A 72 13.39 12.11 -21.12
N VAL A 73 14.69 11.77 -21.09
CA VAL A 73 15.17 10.39 -20.93
C VAL A 73 14.73 9.80 -19.59
N TYR A 74 14.59 10.60 -18.54
CA TYR A 74 14.17 10.14 -17.21
C TYR A 74 12.71 10.41 -16.87
N THR A 75 12.04 11.27 -17.64
CA THR A 75 10.79 11.89 -17.21
C THR A 75 9.65 11.73 -18.21
N ALA A 76 9.92 11.55 -19.50
CA ALA A 76 8.86 11.42 -20.50
C ALA A 76 8.01 10.16 -20.22
N GLY A 77 6.70 10.34 -20.05
CA GLY A 77 5.77 9.25 -19.72
C GLY A 77 5.77 8.83 -18.25
N LEU A 78 6.63 9.41 -17.41
CA LEU A 78 6.73 9.17 -15.97
C LEU A 78 6.37 10.40 -15.14
N ASP A 79 6.54 11.60 -15.71
CA ASP A 79 6.31 12.89 -15.07
C ASP A 79 5.42 13.77 -15.95
N SER A 80 4.35 14.32 -15.36
CA SER A 80 3.41 15.21 -16.04
C SER A 80 4.00 16.58 -16.39
N ASP A 81 5.11 16.97 -15.77
CA ASP A 81 5.76 18.25 -16.05
C ASP A 81 6.45 18.26 -17.43
N ILE A 82 6.59 17.09 -18.06
CA ILE A 82 7.26 16.93 -19.34
C ILE A 82 6.24 16.58 -20.43
N SER A 83 5.97 17.58 -21.28
CA SER A 83 5.01 17.49 -22.38
C SER A 83 5.57 16.75 -23.61
N VAL A 84 6.08 15.53 -23.43
CA VAL A 84 6.53 14.66 -24.53
C VAL A 84 5.51 13.55 -24.76
N GLY A 85 4.79 13.63 -25.88
CA GLY A 85 3.81 12.60 -26.27
C GLY A 85 4.47 11.36 -26.86
N LYS A 86 3.74 10.23 -26.89
CA LYS A 86 4.23 8.93 -27.41
C LYS A 86 4.90 9.02 -28.79
N LYS A 87 4.26 9.68 -29.77
CA LYS A 87 4.81 9.82 -31.13
C LYS A 87 6.13 10.58 -31.16
N GLU A 88 6.26 11.58 -30.30
CA GLU A 88 7.48 12.37 -30.20
C GLU A 88 8.59 11.59 -29.50
N PHE A 89 8.27 10.89 -28.42
CA PHE A 89 9.20 9.99 -27.73
C PHE A 89 9.77 8.92 -28.69
N GLU A 90 8.90 8.27 -29.48
CA GLU A 90 9.32 7.31 -30.51
C GLU A 90 10.27 7.94 -31.54
N ARG A 91 10.00 9.18 -31.97
CA ARG A 91 10.89 9.93 -32.88
C ARG A 91 12.25 10.21 -32.23
N LEU A 92 12.26 10.65 -30.98
CA LEU A 92 13.48 10.99 -30.23
C LEU A 92 14.37 9.77 -30.03
N ILE A 93 13.80 8.65 -29.56
CA ILE A 93 14.53 7.38 -29.38
C ILE A 93 15.14 6.90 -30.70
N ASN A 94 14.37 6.92 -31.78
CA ASN A 94 14.83 6.50 -33.11
C ASN A 94 15.93 7.41 -33.70
N SER A 95 16.03 8.66 -33.23
CA SER A 95 17.06 9.60 -33.69
C SER A 95 18.41 9.42 -32.99
N ILE A 96 18.41 9.08 -31.70
CA ILE A 96 19.65 9.01 -30.91
C ILE A 96 20.38 7.68 -31.14
N LYS A 97 19.66 6.55 -31.05
CA LYS A 97 20.22 5.19 -31.21
C LYS A 97 21.56 4.98 -30.49
N LYS A 98 21.59 5.22 -29.17
CA LYS A 98 22.78 5.03 -28.32
C LYS A 98 22.46 4.11 -27.15
N ASP A 99 23.30 3.10 -26.96
CA ASP A 99 23.20 2.13 -25.86
C ASP A 99 23.14 2.81 -24.48
N SER A 100 23.91 3.88 -24.27
CA SER A 100 23.87 4.64 -23.01
C SER A 100 22.49 5.22 -22.73
N VAL A 101 21.83 5.81 -23.74
CA VAL A 101 20.46 6.34 -23.58
C VAL A 101 19.47 5.23 -23.25
N TYR A 102 19.60 4.06 -23.88
CA TYR A 102 18.74 2.91 -23.59
C TYR A 102 18.95 2.35 -22.17
N LYS A 103 20.20 2.37 -21.66
CA LYS A 103 20.50 2.04 -20.26
C LYS A 103 19.82 3.01 -19.29
N HIS A 104 19.91 4.30 -19.56
CA HIS A 104 19.29 5.32 -18.71
C HIS A 104 17.75 5.24 -18.73
N LEU A 105 17.14 5.02 -19.89
CA LEU A 105 15.69 4.76 -20.01
C LEU A 105 15.27 3.54 -19.19
N TYR A 106 15.97 2.42 -19.35
CA TYR A 106 15.67 1.20 -18.62
C TYR A 106 15.86 1.36 -17.10
N LEU A 107 16.89 2.10 -16.67
CA LEU A 107 17.07 2.44 -15.26
C LEU A 107 15.89 3.28 -14.76
N ALA A 108 15.44 4.29 -15.51
CA ALA A 108 14.27 5.10 -15.15
C ALA A 108 13.00 4.24 -14.99
N ASP A 109 12.77 3.26 -15.87
CA ASP A 109 11.65 2.32 -15.76
C ASP A 109 11.75 1.46 -14.49
N CYS A 110 12.93 0.94 -14.19
CA CYS A 110 13.16 0.15 -12.96
C CYS A 110 12.95 1.00 -11.71
N GLN A 111 13.43 2.24 -11.72
CA GLN A 111 13.30 3.21 -10.63
C GLN A 111 11.84 3.67 -10.46
N SER A 112 11.05 3.72 -11.53
CA SER A 112 9.61 3.99 -11.50
C SER A 112 8.83 2.88 -10.76
N LEU A 113 9.26 1.61 -10.83
CA LEU A 113 8.69 0.54 -10.01
C LEU A 113 8.85 0.84 -8.52
N ILE A 114 10.02 1.33 -8.11
CA ILE A 114 10.31 1.69 -6.70
C ILE A 114 9.47 2.91 -6.29
N GLY A 115 9.39 3.93 -7.14
CA GLY A 115 8.58 5.12 -6.87
C GLY A 115 7.11 4.75 -6.66
N SER A 116 6.60 3.83 -7.47
CA SER A 116 5.24 3.30 -7.30
C SER A 116 5.06 2.55 -5.97
N VAL A 117 6.08 1.84 -5.49
CA VAL A 117 6.06 1.19 -4.16
C VAL A 117 6.02 2.25 -3.04
N GLN A 118 6.84 3.31 -3.14
CA GLN A 118 6.83 4.41 -2.17
C GLN A 118 5.47 5.12 -2.11
N GLU A 119 4.89 5.46 -3.27
CA GLU A 119 3.57 6.08 -3.35
C GLU A 119 2.48 5.21 -2.73
N ASN A 120 2.55 3.90 -2.93
CA ASN A 120 1.63 2.97 -2.28
C ASN A 120 1.84 2.91 -0.75
N ILE A 121 3.08 2.93 -0.26
CA ILE A 121 3.38 2.96 1.19
C ILE A 121 2.79 4.24 1.83
N LEU A 122 2.98 5.39 1.19
CA LEU A 122 2.38 6.65 1.64
C LEU A 122 0.85 6.60 1.59
N SER A 123 0.29 6.03 0.53
CA SER A 123 -1.16 5.85 0.40
C SER A 123 -1.73 4.92 1.47
N ILE A 124 -1.00 3.87 1.89
CA ILE A 124 -1.38 3.01 3.02
C ILE A 124 -1.40 3.80 4.32
N ASN A 125 -0.36 4.60 4.59
CA ASN A 125 -0.28 5.46 5.76
C ASN A 125 -1.45 6.45 5.82
N TRP A 126 -1.67 7.21 4.74
CA TRP A 126 -2.77 8.16 4.66
C TRP A 126 -4.13 7.49 4.67
N GLY A 127 -4.27 6.29 4.11
CA GLY A 127 -5.48 5.49 4.17
C GLY A 127 -5.85 5.11 5.61
N LEU A 128 -4.87 4.68 6.42
CA LEU A 128 -5.08 4.38 7.84
C LEU A 128 -5.49 5.64 8.63
N ILE A 129 -4.76 6.75 8.44
CA ILE A 129 -5.05 8.02 9.11
C ILE A 129 -6.47 8.50 8.77
N ASN A 130 -6.79 8.55 7.47
CA ASN A 130 -8.09 9.02 7.01
C ASN A 130 -9.24 8.10 7.42
N PHE A 131 -9.00 6.79 7.51
CA PHE A 131 -10.00 5.84 8.01
C PHE A 131 -10.48 6.25 9.41
N TYR A 132 -9.57 6.48 10.35
CA TYR A 132 -9.93 6.86 11.71
C TYR A 132 -10.50 8.28 11.81
N ILE A 133 -9.97 9.23 11.03
CA ILE A 133 -10.57 10.57 10.95
C ILE A 133 -12.03 10.47 10.53
N GLN A 134 -12.33 9.76 9.44
CA GLN A 134 -13.70 9.65 8.94
C GLN A 134 -14.59 8.82 9.87
N LEU A 135 -14.07 7.73 10.46
CA LEU A 135 -14.80 6.94 11.45
C LEU A 135 -15.20 7.80 12.65
N SER A 136 -14.27 8.59 13.18
CA SER A 136 -14.53 9.47 14.32
C SER A 136 -15.52 10.59 14.00
N ASN A 137 -15.50 11.10 12.77
CA ASN A 137 -16.39 12.16 12.29
C ASN A 137 -17.78 11.67 11.86
N THR A 138 -18.04 10.36 11.88
CA THR A 138 -19.39 9.86 11.57
C THR A 138 -20.43 10.41 12.52
N GLU A 139 -21.59 10.76 11.96
CA GLU A 139 -22.67 11.44 12.67
C GLU A 139 -23.09 10.68 13.93
N HIS A 140 -23.35 11.42 15.00
CA HIS A 140 -23.83 10.86 16.25
C HIS A 140 -25.23 10.25 16.10
N ILE A 141 -25.49 9.21 16.88
CA ILE A 141 -26.84 8.70 17.13
C ILE A 141 -27.25 9.23 18.49
N GLU A 142 -28.28 10.08 18.51
CA GLU A 142 -28.93 10.48 19.75
C GLU A 142 -29.91 9.38 20.15
N SER A 143 -29.62 8.68 21.25
CA SER A 143 -30.51 7.70 21.85
C SER A 143 -30.43 7.84 23.37
N THR A 144 -31.58 7.79 24.02
CA THR A 144 -31.66 7.73 25.49
C THR A 144 -31.60 6.30 26.02
N SER A 145 -31.63 5.29 25.14
CA SER A 145 -31.46 3.89 25.51
C SER A 145 -30.04 3.39 25.27
N ASP A 146 -29.52 2.69 26.27
CA ASP A 146 -28.27 1.96 26.16
C ASP A 146 -28.40 0.80 25.17
N GLY A 147 -27.35 0.56 24.38
CA GLY A 147 -27.33 -0.54 23.44
C GLY A 147 -26.42 -0.33 22.24
N VAL A 148 -26.58 -1.23 21.27
CA VAL A 148 -25.86 -1.19 19.99
C VAL A 148 -26.83 -0.78 18.89
N PHE A 149 -26.51 0.34 18.24
CA PHE A 149 -27.26 0.89 17.12
C PHE A 149 -26.40 0.84 15.86
N TRP A 150 -27.00 1.04 14.68
CA TRP A 150 -26.26 1.13 13.44
C TRP A 150 -26.78 2.26 12.56
N LYS A 151 -25.90 2.81 11.73
CA LYS A 151 -26.25 3.85 10.75
C LYS A 151 -25.64 3.55 9.39
N LYS A 152 -26.40 3.88 8.35
CA LYS A 152 -25.95 3.95 6.95
C LYS A 152 -26.15 5.39 6.47
N SER A 153 -25.07 6.03 6.04
CA SER A 153 -25.03 7.45 5.66
C SER A 153 -23.99 7.68 4.57
N MET A 154 -23.91 8.89 4.03
CA MET A 154 -22.82 9.29 3.12
C MET A 154 -21.44 9.09 3.78
N GLN A 155 -21.30 9.48 5.04
CA GLN A 155 -20.07 9.34 5.82
C GLN A 155 -19.73 7.86 6.03
N THR A 156 -20.72 7.01 6.27
CA THR A 156 -20.53 5.55 6.30
C THR A 156 -19.92 5.06 4.98
N SER A 157 -20.49 5.46 3.84
CA SER A 157 -19.96 5.07 2.53
C SER A 157 -18.52 5.55 2.31
N LEU A 158 -18.18 6.75 2.78
CA LEU A 158 -16.80 7.25 2.72
C LEU A 158 -15.83 6.41 3.56
N VAL A 159 -16.21 6.05 4.79
CA VAL A 159 -15.38 5.18 5.65
C VAL A 159 -15.11 3.83 4.97
N PHE A 160 -16.15 3.20 4.41
CA PHE A 160 -15.99 1.92 3.70
C PHE A 160 -15.20 2.06 2.39
N SER A 161 -15.31 3.19 1.67
CA SER A 161 -14.50 3.46 0.48
C SER A 161 -13.02 3.56 0.84
N ILE A 162 -12.68 4.27 1.92
CA ILE A 162 -11.31 4.38 2.41
C ILE A 162 -10.79 3.00 2.84
N LEU A 163 -11.56 2.25 3.63
CA LEU A 163 -11.19 0.90 4.06
C LEU A 163 -10.95 -0.03 2.86
N SER A 164 -11.82 0.02 1.85
CA SER A 164 -11.69 -0.82 0.65
C SER A 164 -10.47 -0.45 -0.16
N ASN A 165 -10.24 0.85 -0.40
CA ASN A 165 -9.08 1.34 -1.11
C ASN A 165 -7.78 1.00 -0.37
N LEU A 166 -7.76 1.09 0.96
CA LEU A 166 -6.61 0.69 1.78
C LEU A 166 -6.22 -0.77 1.51
N ILE A 167 -7.17 -1.70 1.53
CA ILE A 167 -6.90 -3.12 1.23
C ILE A 167 -6.43 -3.33 -0.22
N ILE A 168 -7.02 -2.62 -1.17
CA ILE A 168 -6.65 -2.71 -2.59
C ILE A 168 -5.22 -2.18 -2.82
N THR A 169 -4.86 -1.05 -2.23
CA THR A 169 -3.52 -0.44 -2.32
C THR A 169 -2.46 -1.33 -1.68
N ILE A 170 -2.76 -1.99 -0.56
CA ILE A 170 -1.85 -2.98 0.04
C ILE A 170 -1.55 -4.09 -0.96
N TYR A 171 -2.59 -4.72 -1.54
CA TYR A 171 -2.38 -5.79 -2.51
C TYR A 171 -1.62 -5.29 -3.76
N SER A 172 -1.92 -4.08 -4.23
CA SER A 172 -1.18 -3.46 -5.32
C SER A 172 0.31 -3.32 -5.02
N SER A 173 0.67 -3.04 -3.76
CA SER A 173 2.07 -3.05 -3.30
C SER A 173 2.69 -4.44 -3.45
N PHE A 174 1.94 -5.50 -3.20
CA PHE A 174 2.43 -6.87 -3.41
C PHE A 174 2.69 -7.15 -4.90
N ASP A 175 1.81 -6.68 -5.81
CA ASP A 175 2.03 -6.77 -7.26
C ASP A 175 3.32 -6.04 -7.68
N LEU A 176 3.52 -4.81 -7.20
CA LEU A 176 4.71 -4.00 -7.50
C LEU A 176 6.01 -4.60 -6.94
N LEU A 177 5.97 -5.14 -5.71
CA LEU A 177 7.12 -5.82 -5.11
C LEU A 177 7.48 -7.09 -5.90
N THR A 178 6.48 -7.87 -6.36
CA THR A 178 6.75 -9.01 -7.26
C THR A 178 7.39 -8.57 -8.56
N LYS A 179 6.91 -7.47 -9.18
CA LYS A 179 7.53 -6.93 -10.39
C LYS A 179 8.98 -6.53 -10.16
N THR A 180 9.23 -5.79 -9.08
CA THR A 180 10.55 -5.30 -8.69
C THR A 180 11.52 -6.47 -8.45
N ALA A 181 11.08 -7.48 -7.71
CA ALA A 181 11.85 -8.70 -7.46
C ALA A 181 12.24 -9.43 -8.75
N ILE A 182 11.26 -9.65 -9.65
CA ILE A 182 11.51 -10.33 -10.93
C ILE A 182 12.50 -9.52 -11.77
N GLU A 183 12.36 -8.19 -11.83
CA GLU A 183 13.26 -7.35 -12.59
C GLU A 183 14.69 -7.41 -12.04
N LEU A 184 14.87 -7.36 -10.72
CA LEU A 184 16.18 -7.48 -10.07
C LEU A 184 16.84 -8.84 -10.32
N GLU A 185 16.08 -9.95 -10.26
CA GLU A 185 16.63 -11.28 -10.53
C GLU A 185 17.06 -11.46 -11.99
N SER A 186 16.55 -10.62 -12.90
CA SER A 186 16.65 -10.78 -14.35
C SER A 186 17.03 -9.51 -15.11
N ILE A 187 17.87 -8.64 -14.54
CA ILE A 187 18.31 -7.39 -15.18
C ILE A 187 18.84 -7.59 -16.60
N HIS A 188 18.49 -6.67 -17.51
CA HIS A 188 19.03 -6.66 -18.87
C HIS A 188 20.51 -6.26 -18.88
N THR A 189 21.31 -7.00 -19.65
CA THR A 189 22.76 -6.76 -19.81
C THR A 189 23.12 -6.24 -21.20
N GLU A 190 22.26 -6.45 -22.20
CA GLU A 190 22.46 -5.97 -23.58
C GLU A 190 21.51 -4.84 -23.92
N PHE A 191 22.04 -3.71 -24.38
CA PHE A 191 21.29 -2.48 -24.67
C PHE A 191 21.46 -2.01 -26.11
N LYS A 192 21.42 -2.94 -27.08
CA LYS A 192 21.40 -2.60 -28.51
C LYS A 192 20.09 -1.90 -28.93
N ASN A 193 19.03 -2.11 -28.15
CA ASN A 193 17.72 -1.48 -28.27
C ASN A 193 17.21 -1.14 -26.86
N TYR A 194 16.23 -0.25 -26.76
CA TYR A 194 15.51 0.01 -25.51
C TYR A 194 14.61 -1.20 -25.16
N PRO A 195 14.89 -1.93 -24.06
CA PRO A 195 14.16 -3.16 -23.75
C PRO A 195 12.88 -2.89 -22.95
N ASN A 196 11.89 -3.79 -23.10
CA ASN A 196 10.77 -3.84 -22.16
C ASN A 196 11.21 -4.45 -20.82
N LEU A 197 10.61 -3.99 -19.72
CA LEU A 197 10.69 -4.66 -18.41
C LEU A 197 10.22 -6.12 -18.53
N LYS A 198 11.02 -7.06 -17.99
CA LYS A 198 10.65 -8.48 -17.93
C LYS A 198 9.47 -8.72 -16.99
N SER A 199 9.31 -7.81 -16.03
CA SER A 199 8.24 -7.79 -15.04
C SER A 199 6.92 -7.14 -15.52
N SER A 200 6.87 -6.53 -16.71
CA SER A 200 5.74 -5.71 -17.19
C SER A 200 4.35 -6.35 -17.00
N ASN A 201 4.20 -7.62 -17.35
CA ASN A 201 2.95 -8.39 -17.28
C ASN A 201 2.84 -9.29 -16.04
N LYS A 202 3.67 -9.08 -15.03
CA LYS A 202 3.70 -9.91 -13.82
C LYS A 202 2.82 -9.32 -12.72
N LEU A 203 2.19 -10.18 -11.94
CA LEU A 203 1.37 -9.86 -10.77
C LEU A 203 1.87 -10.69 -9.58
N TYR A 204 1.30 -10.47 -8.40
CA TYR A 204 1.69 -11.14 -7.16
C TYR A 204 1.69 -12.68 -7.27
N GLY A 205 0.77 -13.26 -8.04
CA GLY A 205 0.73 -14.70 -8.30
C GLY A 205 1.97 -15.25 -9.03
N ASN A 206 2.76 -14.39 -9.67
CA ASN A 206 4.03 -14.74 -10.29
C ASN A 206 5.19 -14.81 -9.29
N LYS A 207 4.98 -14.60 -7.99
CA LYS A 207 6.02 -14.77 -6.96
C LYS A 207 6.69 -16.14 -7.00
N LYS A 208 6.00 -17.17 -7.49
CA LYS A 208 6.55 -18.53 -7.71
C LYS A 208 7.71 -18.59 -8.72
N GLU A 209 7.94 -17.53 -9.50
CA GLU A 209 9.06 -17.42 -10.44
C GLU A 209 10.35 -16.94 -9.75
N LEU A 210 10.24 -16.41 -8.52
CA LEU A 210 11.36 -15.94 -7.71
C LEU A 210 12.07 -17.13 -7.08
N ASN A 211 13.41 -17.16 -7.18
CA ASN A 211 14.21 -18.26 -6.64
C ASN A 211 15.38 -17.80 -5.77
N LYS A 212 15.64 -16.48 -5.67
CA LYS A 212 16.79 -15.93 -4.95
C LYS A 212 16.41 -15.20 -3.66
N ILE A 213 15.11 -15.14 -3.33
CA ILE A 213 14.58 -14.42 -2.17
C ILE A 213 14.08 -15.43 -1.13
N ASP A 214 14.47 -15.24 0.13
CA ASP A 214 13.84 -15.92 1.26
C ASP A 214 12.47 -15.31 1.54
N PHE A 215 11.41 -16.13 1.47
CA PHE A 215 10.04 -15.64 1.68
C PHE A 215 9.70 -15.43 3.15
N THR A 216 10.49 -15.95 4.08
CA THR A 216 10.18 -15.93 5.51
C THR A 216 9.97 -14.51 6.04
N GLY A 217 8.76 -14.23 6.55
CA GLY A 217 8.42 -12.91 7.10
C GLY A 217 8.32 -11.78 6.06
N THR A 218 8.32 -12.11 4.77
CA THR A 218 8.11 -11.15 3.67
C THR A 218 6.62 -11.06 3.30
N VAL A 219 6.29 -10.21 2.33
CA VAL A 219 4.95 -10.22 1.70
C VAL A 219 4.70 -11.46 0.83
N PHE A 220 5.73 -12.25 0.51
CA PHE A 220 5.59 -13.48 -0.29
C PHE A 220 5.23 -14.71 0.54
N ASP A 221 5.41 -14.62 1.86
CA ASP A 221 5.02 -15.61 2.86
C ASP A 221 3.50 -15.87 2.86
N SER A 222 3.07 -16.95 3.51
CA SER A 222 1.67 -17.33 3.69
C SER A 222 1.20 -17.14 5.13
N SER A 223 1.29 -15.91 5.65
CA SER A 223 0.72 -15.56 6.96
C SER A 223 -0.78 -15.25 6.90
N GLU A 224 -1.45 -15.29 8.05
CA GLU A 224 -2.87 -14.92 8.18
C GLU A 224 -3.14 -13.49 7.67
N THR A 225 -2.28 -12.51 8.00
CA THR A 225 -2.42 -11.12 7.53
C THR A 225 -2.37 -11.03 6.00
N ILE A 226 -1.45 -11.77 5.36
CA ILE A 226 -1.31 -11.79 3.91
C ILE A 226 -2.55 -12.44 3.28
N GLN A 227 -3.00 -13.57 3.82
CA GLN A 227 -4.21 -14.25 3.33
C GLN A 227 -5.47 -13.39 3.51
N PHE A 228 -5.58 -12.65 4.61
CA PHE A 228 -6.65 -11.68 4.84
C PHE A 228 -6.68 -10.63 3.73
N VAL A 229 -5.55 -9.99 3.42
CA VAL A 229 -5.46 -8.97 2.35
C VAL A 229 -5.83 -9.57 1.00
N ILE A 230 -5.27 -10.74 0.65
CA ILE A 230 -5.53 -11.42 -0.63
C ILE A 230 -7.03 -11.70 -0.79
N ASN A 231 -7.64 -12.31 0.23
CA ASN A 231 -9.03 -12.71 0.18
C ASN A 231 -9.98 -11.50 0.19
N MET A 232 -9.72 -10.51 1.04
CA MET A 232 -10.53 -9.29 1.08
C MET A 232 -10.42 -8.48 -0.21
N ARG A 233 -9.21 -8.32 -0.78
CA ARG A 233 -9.04 -7.64 -2.07
C ARG A 233 -9.82 -8.36 -3.16
N ASN A 234 -9.76 -9.69 -3.23
CA ASN A 234 -10.54 -10.45 -4.22
C ASN A 234 -12.04 -10.26 -4.03
N GLU A 235 -12.53 -10.26 -2.80
CA GLU A 235 -13.95 -10.03 -2.51
C GLU A 235 -14.38 -8.60 -2.89
N LEU A 236 -13.55 -7.60 -2.60
CA LEU A 236 -13.82 -6.20 -2.94
C LEU A 236 -13.81 -5.95 -4.45
N ILE A 237 -12.88 -6.55 -5.20
CA ILE A 237 -12.80 -6.37 -6.66
C ILE A 237 -13.89 -7.13 -7.39
N HIS A 238 -14.17 -8.39 -7.00
CA HIS A 238 -15.09 -9.24 -7.75
C HIS A 238 -16.55 -9.12 -7.29
N ASN A 239 -16.78 -8.79 -6.02
CA ASN A 239 -18.13 -8.71 -5.43
C ASN A 239 -18.47 -7.30 -4.90
N SER A 240 -17.56 -6.32 -5.06
CA SER A 240 -17.79 -4.89 -4.74
C SER A 240 -18.32 -4.63 -3.32
N SER A 241 -17.96 -5.48 -2.35
CA SER A 241 -18.67 -5.47 -1.07
C SER A 241 -17.88 -6.09 0.08
N TRP A 242 -17.65 -5.28 1.12
CA TRP A 242 -17.26 -5.72 2.46
C TRP A 242 -18.41 -6.48 3.15
N GLU A 243 -19.62 -5.93 3.03
CA GLU A 243 -20.90 -6.53 3.39
C GLU A 243 -21.99 -5.98 2.47
N GLN A 244 -23.12 -6.67 2.35
CA GLN A 244 -24.20 -6.26 1.43
C GLN A 244 -24.80 -4.89 1.79
N ASN A 245 -24.84 -4.55 3.08
CA ASN A 245 -25.37 -3.30 3.57
C ASN A 245 -24.36 -2.62 4.51
N PRO A 246 -23.33 -1.94 3.96
CA PRO A 246 -22.29 -1.31 4.75
C PRO A 246 -22.89 -0.38 5.81
N LYS A 247 -22.55 -0.64 7.07
CA LYS A 247 -23.04 0.11 8.22
C LYS A 247 -21.95 0.26 9.27
N ILE A 248 -22.04 1.33 10.05
CA ILE A 248 -21.22 1.52 11.25
C ILE A 248 -22.11 1.31 12.46
N PHE A 249 -21.61 0.55 13.41
CA PHE A 249 -22.25 0.30 14.68
C PHE A 249 -21.79 1.32 15.73
N PHE A 250 -22.70 1.68 16.63
CA PHE A 250 -22.50 2.64 17.70
C PHE A 250 -22.88 1.98 19.01
N VAL A 251 -21.98 1.97 19.98
CA VAL A 251 -22.29 1.58 21.36
C VAL A 251 -22.68 2.84 22.12
N ILE A 252 -23.91 2.87 22.63
CA ILE A 252 -24.43 3.99 23.44
C ILE A 252 -24.58 3.52 24.88
N LYS A 253 -24.03 4.31 25.81
CA LYS A 253 -24.25 4.16 27.25
C LYS A 253 -24.47 5.53 27.88
N ASP A 254 -25.50 5.65 28.71
CA ASP A 254 -25.90 6.90 29.38
C ASP A 254 -26.08 8.07 28.40
N GLY A 255 -26.67 7.79 27.25
CA GLY A 255 -26.90 8.77 26.17
C GLY A 255 -25.62 9.24 25.45
N LYS A 256 -24.46 8.60 25.68
CA LYS A 256 -23.19 8.94 25.06
C LYS A 256 -22.66 7.81 24.19
N VAL A 257 -22.10 8.16 23.03
CA VAL A 257 -21.42 7.20 22.16
C VAL A 257 -20.08 6.83 22.80
N GLN A 258 -19.94 5.56 23.17
CA GLN A 258 -18.73 4.99 23.78
C GLN A 258 -17.80 4.37 22.75
N GLU A 259 -18.34 3.95 21.60
CA GLU A 259 -17.58 3.28 20.55
C GLU A 259 -18.30 3.39 19.21
N LYS A 260 -17.52 3.44 18.13
CA LYS A 260 -17.94 3.31 16.75
C LYS A 260 -17.13 2.20 16.09
N PHE A 261 -17.79 1.22 15.47
CA PHE A 261 -17.08 0.08 14.92
C PHE A 261 -17.68 -0.48 13.63
N ILE A 262 -16.85 -1.23 12.92
CA ILE A 262 -17.21 -2.01 11.73
C ILE A 262 -16.86 -3.47 12.01
N LEU A 263 -17.78 -4.38 11.70
CA LEU A 263 -17.52 -5.81 11.85
C LEU A 263 -16.63 -6.31 10.71
N LYS A 264 -15.66 -7.15 11.06
CA LYS A 264 -14.83 -7.90 10.13
C LYS A 264 -15.55 -9.21 9.78
N PRO A 265 -15.58 -9.63 8.50
CA PRO A 265 -16.06 -10.95 8.14
C PRO A 265 -15.27 -12.06 8.86
N ASP A 266 -15.89 -13.21 9.10
CA ASP A 266 -15.25 -14.36 9.71
C ASP A 266 -14.24 -15.01 8.74
N PHE A 267 -13.13 -15.48 9.30
CA PHE A 267 -12.07 -16.19 8.59
C PHE A 267 -11.71 -17.48 9.33
N THR A 268 -11.56 -18.56 8.57
CA THR A 268 -11.03 -19.84 9.04
C THR A 268 -9.79 -20.19 8.22
N GLU A 269 -8.66 -20.45 8.89
CA GLU A 269 -7.38 -20.80 8.25
C GLU A 269 -6.98 -19.79 7.14
N GLY A 270 -7.20 -18.49 7.40
CA GLY A 270 -6.88 -17.41 6.47
C GLY A 270 -7.88 -17.21 5.31
N ASN A 271 -8.93 -18.02 5.20
CA ASN A 271 -9.94 -17.92 4.14
C ASN A 271 -11.25 -17.29 4.65
N ILE A 272 -11.91 -16.48 3.83
CA ILE A 272 -13.25 -15.95 4.15
C ILE A 272 -14.23 -17.11 4.28
N ASP A 273 -14.95 -17.14 5.40
CA ASP A 273 -15.97 -18.15 5.64
C ASP A 273 -17.09 -18.05 4.60
N LYS A 274 -17.43 -19.22 4.02
CA LYS A 274 -18.43 -19.33 2.96
C LYS A 274 -19.24 -20.62 3.07
N TYR A 275 -20.50 -20.53 2.69
CA TYR A 275 -21.37 -21.68 2.46
C TYR A 275 -22.15 -21.47 1.16
N LYS A 276 -21.82 -22.28 0.14
CA LYS A 276 -22.32 -22.13 -1.24
C LYS A 276 -22.09 -20.69 -1.74
N ASN A 277 -23.17 -19.94 -1.98
CA ASN A 277 -23.13 -18.56 -2.48
C ASN A 277 -23.06 -17.51 -1.36
N ARG A 278 -23.30 -17.89 -0.10
CA ARG A 278 -23.21 -16.96 1.03
C ARG A 278 -21.76 -16.88 1.49
N LYS A 279 -21.24 -15.67 1.49
CA LYS A 279 -19.90 -15.29 1.93
C LYS A 279 -20.05 -14.10 2.87
N ARG A 280 -19.11 -13.95 3.82
CA ARG A 280 -19.11 -12.91 4.88
C ARG A 280 -20.10 -13.22 6.00
N PHE A 281 -19.74 -14.18 6.84
CA PHE A 281 -20.34 -14.37 8.16
C PHE A 281 -19.70 -13.39 9.15
N PHE A 282 -20.36 -13.08 10.26
CA PHE A 282 -19.92 -12.08 11.25
C PHE A 282 -20.20 -12.56 12.68
N SER A 283 -19.97 -13.85 12.92
CA SER A 283 -20.24 -14.52 14.20
C SER A 283 -19.14 -14.32 15.24
N SER A 284 -17.95 -13.89 14.82
CA SER A 284 -16.79 -13.69 15.70
C SER A 284 -16.83 -12.37 16.50
N ASP A 285 -17.76 -11.45 16.19
CA ASP A 285 -17.83 -10.09 16.75
C ASP A 285 -16.52 -9.28 16.63
N ILE A 286 -15.61 -9.70 15.74
CA ILE A 286 -14.34 -9.01 15.52
C ILE A 286 -14.60 -7.66 14.85
N LYS A 287 -13.97 -6.62 15.41
CA LYS A 287 -14.10 -5.24 14.95
C LYS A 287 -12.87 -4.85 14.15
N ILE A 288 -13.02 -4.59 12.85
CA ILE A 288 -11.87 -4.31 11.97
C ILE A 288 -11.10 -3.08 12.43
N ASN A 289 -11.77 -2.04 12.94
CA ASN A 289 -11.13 -0.83 13.45
C ASN A 289 -10.26 -1.07 14.71
N LEU A 290 -10.39 -2.20 15.39
CA LEU A 290 -9.49 -2.56 16.48
C LEU A 290 -8.26 -3.34 15.97
N GLU A 291 -8.41 -4.19 14.96
CA GLU A 291 -7.32 -4.97 14.38
C GLU A 291 -6.47 -4.21 13.35
N LEU A 292 -7.09 -3.24 12.65
CA LEU A 292 -6.50 -2.57 11.49
C LEU A 292 -5.10 -2.00 11.74
N PRO A 293 -4.78 -1.34 12.88
CA PRO A 293 -3.45 -0.80 13.10
C PRO A 293 -2.39 -1.90 13.12
N ASN A 294 -2.68 -3.03 13.78
CA ASN A 294 -1.76 -4.15 13.87
C ASN A 294 -1.58 -4.83 12.50
N ILE A 295 -2.68 -4.97 11.74
CA ILE A 295 -2.65 -5.49 10.36
C ILE A 295 -1.73 -4.61 9.50
N ILE A 296 -1.92 -3.28 9.54
CA ILE A 296 -1.11 -2.35 8.74
C ILE A 296 0.35 -2.36 9.17
N LEU A 297 0.65 -2.35 10.47
CA LEU A 297 2.03 -2.40 10.96
C LEU A 297 2.73 -3.72 10.60
N ASP A 298 2.06 -4.87 10.68
CA ASP A 298 2.61 -6.16 10.22
C ASP A 298 2.92 -6.11 8.72
N ILE A 299 1.99 -5.60 7.91
CA ILE A 299 2.17 -5.46 6.46
C ILE A 299 3.35 -4.55 6.12
N LEU A 300 3.46 -3.38 6.75
CA LEU A 300 4.56 -2.45 6.52
C LEU A 300 5.91 -3.07 6.91
N ASN A 301 5.95 -3.83 8.02
CA ASN A 301 7.15 -4.58 8.41
C ASN A 301 7.51 -5.67 7.39
N ARG A 302 6.52 -6.39 6.86
CA ARG A 302 6.71 -7.38 5.81
C ARG A 302 7.20 -6.76 4.51
N ILE A 303 6.64 -5.62 4.10
CA ILE A 303 7.12 -4.84 2.94
C ILE A 303 8.60 -4.45 3.16
N LYS A 304 8.93 -3.91 4.33
CA LYS A 304 10.31 -3.55 4.67
C LYS A 304 11.24 -4.75 4.57
N LYS A 305 10.84 -5.87 5.17
CA LYS A 305 11.59 -7.12 5.13
C LYS A 305 11.79 -7.61 3.69
N THR A 306 10.76 -7.52 2.84
CA THR A 306 10.85 -7.82 1.41
C THR A 306 11.88 -6.96 0.70
N ILE A 307 11.85 -5.64 0.90
CA ILE A 307 12.81 -4.72 0.30
C ILE A 307 14.23 -5.03 0.79
N CYS A 308 14.41 -5.34 2.07
CA CYS A 308 15.71 -5.78 2.61
C CYS A 308 16.22 -7.08 1.98
N GLU A 309 15.34 -8.03 1.62
CA GLU A 309 15.77 -9.23 0.87
C GLU A 309 16.18 -8.88 -0.57
N PHE A 310 15.54 -7.90 -1.21
CA PHE A 310 15.95 -7.44 -2.55
C PHE A 310 17.37 -6.90 -2.56
N GLN A 311 17.81 -6.31 -1.46
CA GLN A 311 19.16 -5.76 -1.34
C GLN A 311 20.26 -6.83 -1.32
N ARG A 312 19.88 -8.10 -1.20
CA ARG A 312 20.81 -9.25 -1.21
C ARG A 312 20.96 -9.90 -2.59
N LEU A 313 20.15 -9.48 -3.57
CA LEU A 313 20.17 -9.97 -4.95
C LEU A 313 21.34 -9.37 -5.74
#